data_AF-A0A6A4KKH9-F1
#
_entry.id   AF-A0A6A4KKH9-F1
#
_cell.length_a   1.000
_cell.length_b   1.000
_cell.length_c   1.000
_cell.angle_alpha   90.00
_cell.angle_beta   90.00
_cell.angle_gamma   90.00
#
_symmetry.space_group_name_H-M   'P 1'
#
loop_
_entity.id
_entity.type
_entity.pdbx_description
1 polymer ?
#
loop_
_entity_poly.entity_id
_entity_poly.type
_entity_poly.pdbx_seq_one_letter_code
_entity_poly.pdbx_strand_id
1 'polypeptide(L)'
;MPGSLEPLDLGVQIPYHFRCPISLELMRDPVTVSTGQTYDRPSIESWVATGNTTCPVTRVPLTDFTLIPNHTLRRLIQEWCVANRSFGVERIPTPKQPADPATVRTLLHQAGSESTPIQLRLSALRRLRGLARDSEKNRSVISAHNPRELLLSVLFSNTNLDSTELNHEALAILCLFPLTETECVFVGSDSDRVNYLVSLLFHSLMEVRVNSAALIEIVVAGTRSSELRSEICNAEGIYEGIIGVFNCPIAYPRALKVGIKALFALCLVKQHRHRAVAAGAVEAMIDKLADFEKCDAERALATVELLCRIPTGCAAFAGHALTVPLLVKIILKVSDRATEYAAGALLSLCSAAEGCQREAVAAGVLTQLLLLVQSECTERAKRKAQMLLKLLRDSWPEDSVGNSDDFACSDVVPY
;
A
#
# COMPACT_ATOMS: atom_id res chain seq x y z
N MET A 1 40.49 -36.90 5.46
CA MET A 1 39.55 -35.76 5.62
C MET A 1 40.37 -34.48 5.56
N PRO A 2 39.89 -33.40 4.93
CA PRO A 2 38.74 -33.27 4.01
C PRO A 2 39.24 -32.93 2.57
N GLY A 3 38.60 -33.31 1.48
CA GLY A 3 37.16 -33.25 1.25
C GLY A 3 36.78 -31.85 0.80
N SER A 4 37.25 -31.41 -0.39
CA SER A 4 36.65 -30.24 -1.04
C SER A 4 35.26 -30.66 -1.50
N LEU A 5 34.26 -30.28 -0.72
CA LEU A 5 32.86 -30.32 -1.13
C LEU A 5 32.75 -29.51 -2.42
N GLU A 6 32.60 -30.20 -3.54
CA GLU A 6 32.00 -29.59 -4.73
C GLU A 6 30.63 -29.08 -4.30
N PRO A 7 30.28 -27.80 -4.56
CA PRO A 7 28.92 -27.38 -4.38
C PRO A 7 28.10 -28.16 -5.39
N LEU A 8 27.16 -28.98 -4.90
CA LEU A 8 26.02 -29.48 -5.68
C LEU A 8 25.15 -28.27 -6.04
N ASP A 9 25.63 -27.45 -6.96
CA ASP A 9 24.86 -26.37 -7.57
C ASP A 9 23.98 -27.02 -8.64
N LEU A 10 22.89 -27.67 -8.21
CA LEU A 10 21.78 -28.05 -9.09
C LEU A 10 20.96 -26.81 -9.49
N GLY A 11 21.63 -25.69 -9.72
CA GLY A 11 21.08 -24.45 -10.26
C GLY A 11 21.11 -24.51 -11.78
N VAL A 12 19.95 -24.46 -12.42
CA VAL A 12 19.86 -24.41 -13.88
C VAL A 12 20.69 -23.24 -14.41
N GLN A 13 21.75 -23.57 -15.16
CA GLN A 13 22.61 -22.55 -15.75
C GLN A 13 21.92 -21.91 -16.94
N ILE A 14 21.56 -20.62 -16.82
CA ILE A 14 20.97 -19.85 -17.93
C ILE A 14 21.97 -19.80 -19.10
N PRO A 15 21.61 -20.25 -20.32
CA PRO A 15 22.47 -20.13 -21.50
C PRO A 15 22.91 -18.68 -21.73
N TYR A 16 24.19 -18.48 -22.07
CA TYR A 16 24.78 -17.15 -22.17
C TYR A 16 24.05 -16.23 -23.18
N HIS A 17 23.55 -16.79 -24.28
CA HIS A 17 22.76 -16.06 -25.28
C HIS A 17 21.40 -15.56 -24.77
N PHE A 18 20.92 -16.09 -23.65
CA PHE A 18 19.65 -15.68 -23.04
C PHE A 18 19.86 -14.62 -21.96
N ARG A 19 21.12 -14.32 -21.60
CA ARG A 19 21.46 -13.33 -20.58
C ARG A 19 21.58 -11.95 -21.19
N CYS A 20 21.05 -10.95 -20.51
CA CYS A 20 21.25 -9.56 -20.89
C CYS A 20 22.72 -9.19 -20.65
N PRO A 21 23.43 -8.58 -21.61
CA PRO A 21 24.82 -8.15 -21.38
C PRO A 21 25.00 -7.05 -20.32
N ILE A 22 23.93 -6.36 -19.93
CA ILE A 22 23.95 -5.30 -18.90
C ILE A 22 23.68 -5.89 -17.51
N SER A 23 22.54 -6.58 -17.33
CA SER A 23 22.15 -7.11 -16.01
C SER A 23 22.74 -8.48 -15.70
N LEU A 24 23.24 -9.21 -16.72
CA LEU A 24 23.69 -10.61 -16.65
C LEU A 24 22.57 -11.60 -16.25
N GLU A 25 21.33 -11.14 -16.16
CA GLU A 25 20.14 -11.94 -15.87
C GLU A 25 19.43 -12.40 -17.14
N LEU A 26 18.52 -13.37 -17.01
CA LEU A 26 17.67 -13.86 -18.11
C LEU A 26 16.85 -12.71 -18.72
N MET A 27 16.97 -12.49 -20.03
CA MET A 27 16.20 -11.47 -20.75
C MET A 27 14.71 -11.82 -20.73
N ARG A 28 13.88 -10.88 -20.25
CA ARG A 28 12.42 -11.02 -20.21
C ARG A 28 11.75 -10.41 -21.44
N ASP A 29 12.27 -9.28 -21.90
CA ASP A 29 11.82 -8.57 -23.10
C ASP A 29 13.04 -8.28 -23.99
N PRO A 30 13.59 -9.29 -24.70
CA PRO A 30 14.78 -9.11 -25.53
C PRO A 30 14.49 -8.14 -26.68
N VAL A 31 15.34 -7.11 -26.80
CA VAL A 31 15.29 -6.06 -27.81
C VAL A 31 16.66 -5.82 -28.41
N THR A 32 16.69 -5.59 -29.72
CA THR A 32 17.89 -5.34 -30.49
C THR A 32 18.02 -3.84 -30.77
N VAL A 33 19.20 -3.29 -30.49
CA VAL A 33 19.57 -1.90 -30.81
C VAL A 33 20.15 -1.80 -32.22
N SER A 34 20.36 -0.58 -32.74
CA SER A 34 20.89 -0.33 -34.09
C SER A 34 22.24 -1.02 -34.40
N THR A 35 23.04 -1.32 -33.38
CA THR A 35 24.32 -2.06 -33.51
C THR A 35 24.15 -3.58 -33.63
N GLY A 36 22.92 -4.10 -33.64
CA GLY A 36 22.61 -5.52 -33.73
C GLY A 36 22.72 -6.31 -32.41
N GLN A 37 23.17 -5.67 -31.33
CA GLN A 37 23.23 -6.29 -30.01
C GLN A 37 21.85 -6.36 -29.35
N THR A 38 21.60 -7.45 -28.61
CA THR A 38 20.31 -7.68 -27.93
C THR A 38 20.47 -7.56 -26.41
N TYR A 39 19.53 -6.86 -25.78
CA TYR A 39 19.49 -6.59 -24.36
C TYR A 39 18.08 -6.88 -23.81
N ASP A 40 17.96 -7.01 -22.49
CA ASP A 40 16.65 -6.89 -21.86
C ASP A 40 16.20 -5.42 -21.95
N ARG A 41 14.95 -5.19 -22.37
CA ARG A 41 14.42 -3.83 -22.61
C ARG A 41 14.61 -2.87 -21.44
N PRO A 42 14.23 -3.20 -20.19
CA PRO A 42 14.44 -2.29 -19.05
C PRO A 42 15.90 -1.92 -18.84
N SER A 43 16.83 -2.86 -19.07
CA SER A 43 18.26 -2.61 -18.87
C SER A 43 18.81 -1.62 -19.89
N ILE A 44 18.47 -1.76 -21.17
CA ILE A 44 18.93 -0.82 -22.20
C ILE A 44 18.20 0.54 -22.12
N GLU A 45 16.91 0.56 -21.75
CA GLU A 45 16.17 1.79 -21.51
C GLU A 45 16.77 2.58 -20.33
N SER A 46 17.12 1.90 -19.23
CA SER A 46 17.81 2.53 -18.09
C SER A 46 19.20 3.05 -18.46
N TRP A 47 19.96 2.28 -19.24
CA TRP A 47 21.28 2.71 -19.74
C TRP A 47 21.19 4.02 -20.53
N VAL A 48 20.25 4.12 -21.47
CA VAL A 48 20.03 5.32 -22.27
C VAL A 48 19.50 6.48 -21.43
N ALA A 49 18.58 6.20 -20.50
CA ALA A 49 18.02 7.21 -19.59
C ALA A 49 19.07 7.87 -18.67
N THR A 50 20.19 7.18 -18.41
CA THR A 50 21.33 7.70 -17.64
C THR A 50 22.21 8.67 -18.47
N GLY A 51 21.82 8.96 -19.72
CA GLY A 51 22.53 9.88 -20.62
C GLY A 51 23.58 9.20 -21.51
N ASN A 52 23.67 7.86 -21.49
CA ASN A 52 24.60 7.14 -22.35
C ASN A 52 24.09 7.07 -23.79
N THR A 53 24.96 7.39 -24.75
CA THR A 53 24.65 7.40 -26.19
C THR A 53 25.37 6.30 -26.97
N THR A 54 26.02 5.36 -26.28
CA THR A 54 26.80 4.28 -26.88
C THR A 54 26.20 2.91 -26.55
N CYS A 55 26.42 1.94 -27.42
CA CYS A 55 26.09 0.55 -27.18
C CYS A 55 26.98 -0.02 -26.05
N PRO A 56 26.41 -0.64 -24.99
CA PRO A 56 27.19 -1.15 -23.85
C PRO A 56 28.28 -2.17 -24.23
N VAL A 57 28.04 -2.99 -25.26
CA VAL A 57 28.94 -4.07 -25.67
C VAL A 57 29.93 -3.60 -26.73
N THR A 58 29.45 -2.98 -27.81
CA THR A 58 30.32 -2.59 -28.94
C THR A 58 31.02 -1.25 -28.71
N ARG A 59 30.54 -0.44 -27.76
CA ARG A 59 30.97 0.94 -27.50
C ARG A 59 30.79 1.89 -28.69
N VAL A 60 30.09 1.46 -29.74
CA VAL A 60 29.75 2.27 -30.90
C VAL A 60 28.58 3.20 -30.55
N PRO A 61 28.57 4.46 -31.01
CA PRO A 61 27.43 5.36 -30.84
C PRO A 61 26.12 4.76 -31.40
N LEU A 62 25.05 4.87 -30.64
CA LEU A 62 23.71 4.50 -31.10
C LEU A 62 23.21 5.59 -32.04
N THR A 63 23.16 5.29 -33.33
CA THR A 63 22.63 6.18 -34.37
C THR A 63 21.11 6.34 -34.29
N ASP A 64 20.44 5.36 -33.70
CA ASP A 64 19.00 5.31 -33.47
C ASP A 64 18.74 4.63 -32.12
N PHE A 65 17.77 5.16 -31.37
CA PHE A 65 17.32 4.65 -30.08
C PHE A 65 16.06 3.79 -30.20
N THR A 66 15.57 3.53 -31.42
CA THR A 66 14.49 2.56 -31.62
C THR A 66 14.93 1.16 -31.17
N LEU A 67 14.12 0.55 -30.31
CA LEU A 67 14.37 -0.79 -29.76
C LEU A 67 13.51 -1.81 -30.49
N ILE A 68 14.14 -2.60 -31.36
CA ILE A 68 13.46 -3.59 -32.19
C ILE A 68 13.26 -4.88 -31.39
N PRO A 69 12.02 -5.34 -31.14
CA PRO A 69 11.80 -6.59 -30.39
C PRO A 69 12.43 -7.81 -31.07
N ASN A 70 13.22 -8.59 -30.34
CA ASN A 70 13.77 -9.86 -30.84
C ASN A 70 12.82 -11.02 -30.51
N HIS A 71 11.80 -11.20 -31.37
CA HIS A 71 10.76 -12.21 -31.18
C HIS A 71 11.31 -13.64 -31.21
N THR A 72 12.30 -13.92 -32.06
CA THR A 72 12.93 -15.24 -32.17
C THR A 72 13.64 -15.61 -30.87
N LEU A 73 14.48 -14.71 -30.33
CA LEU A 73 15.18 -14.96 -29.08
C LEU A 73 14.21 -15.10 -27.91
N ARG A 74 13.15 -14.28 -27.87
CA ARG A 74 12.09 -14.41 -26.87
C ARG A 74 11.44 -15.78 -26.89
N ARG A 75 11.10 -16.28 -28.08
CA ARG A 75 10.50 -17.61 -28.22
C ARG A 75 11.44 -18.71 -27.71
N LEU A 76 12.73 -18.64 -28.07
CA LEU A 76 13.74 -19.58 -27.59
C LEU A 76 13.90 -19.54 -26.05
N ILE A 77 13.91 -18.34 -25.47
CA ILE A 77 13.95 -18.16 -24.00
C ILE A 77 12.71 -18.77 -23.36
N GLN A 78 11.51 -18.53 -23.90
CA GLN A 78 10.28 -19.11 -23.38
C GLN A 78 10.25 -20.64 -23.48
N GLU A 79 10.71 -21.21 -24.61
CA GLU A 79 10.83 -22.65 -24.81
C GLU A 79 11.82 -23.25 -23.79
N TRP A 80 12.94 -22.57 -23.54
CA TRP A 80 13.89 -22.95 -22.51
C TRP A 80 13.29 -22.89 -21.10
N CYS A 81 12.52 -21.84 -20.76
CA CYS A 81 11.82 -21.77 -19.47
C CYS A 81 10.84 -22.94 -19.28
N VAL A 82 10.09 -23.30 -20.33
CA VAL A 82 9.15 -24.43 -20.29
C VAL A 82 9.90 -25.75 -20.09
N ALA A 83 11.02 -25.95 -20.80
CA ALA A 83 11.84 -27.15 -20.65
C ALA A 83 12.47 -27.29 -19.25
N ASN A 84 12.74 -26.16 -18.57
CA ASN A 84 13.36 -26.13 -17.24
C ASN A 84 12.36 -25.89 -16.09
N ARG A 85 11.05 -26.05 -16.36
CA ARG A 85 9.99 -25.80 -15.38
C ARG A 85 10.11 -26.67 -14.11
N SER A 86 10.60 -27.90 -14.25
CA SER A 86 10.84 -28.84 -13.15
C SER A 86 11.90 -28.34 -12.15
N PHE A 87 12.74 -27.39 -12.57
CA PHE A 87 13.77 -26.78 -11.75
C PHE A 87 13.36 -25.40 -11.20
N GLY A 88 12.06 -25.08 -11.22
CA GLY A 88 11.53 -23.81 -10.71
C GLY A 88 11.64 -22.64 -11.68
N VAL A 89 12.02 -22.86 -12.95
CA VAL A 89 12.04 -21.79 -13.96
C VAL A 89 10.63 -21.52 -14.46
N GLU A 90 10.11 -20.33 -14.16
CA GLU A 90 8.80 -19.89 -14.65
C GLU A 90 8.89 -19.38 -16.10
N ARG A 91 7.82 -19.62 -16.86
CA ARG A 91 7.71 -19.11 -18.23
C ARG A 91 7.50 -17.59 -18.20
N ILE A 92 8.40 -16.86 -18.86
CA ILE A 92 8.25 -15.42 -19.05
C ILE A 92 7.05 -15.16 -20.00
N PRO A 93 6.02 -14.42 -19.57
CA PRO A 93 4.88 -14.10 -20.43
C PRO A 93 5.31 -13.16 -21.57
N THR A 94 4.70 -13.32 -22.75
CA THR A 94 4.94 -12.40 -23.87
C THR A 94 4.41 -11.01 -23.47
N PRO A 95 5.24 -9.95 -23.51
CA PRO A 95 4.75 -8.59 -23.30
C PRO A 95 3.64 -8.29 -24.31
N LYS A 96 2.42 -8.05 -23.83
CA LYS A 96 1.31 -7.64 -24.70
C LYS A 96 1.70 -6.32 -25.39
N GLN A 97 1.48 -6.22 -26.70
CA GLN A 97 1.65 -4.93 -27.37
C GLN A 97 0.69 -3.92 -26.73
N PRO A 98 1.15 -2.67 -26.48
CA PRO A 98 0.27 -1.63 -25.99
C PRO A 98 -0.92 -1.42 -26.92
N ALA A 99 -2.03 -0.97 -26.35
CA ALA A 99 -3.21 -0.58 -27.12
C ALA A 99 -2.84 0.49 -28.15
N ASP A 100 -3.43 0.39 -29.34
CA ASP A 100 -3.30 1.40 -30.38
C ASP A 100 -3.84 2.77 -29.87
N PRO A 101 -3.03 3.85 -29.89
CA PRO A 101 -3.46 5.17 -29.44
C PRO A 101 -4.70 5.71 -30.17
N ALA A 102 -4.88 5.38 -31.46
CA ALA A 102 -6.07 5.82 -32.20
C ALA A 102 -7.33 5.16 -31.63
N THR A 103 -7.28 3.86 -31.38
CA THR A 103 -8.36 3.12 -30.71
C THR A 103 -8.69 3.72 -29.34
N VAL A 104 -7.69 4.05 -28.53
CA VAL A 104 -7.90 4.67 -27.21
C VAL A 104 -8.60 6.03 -27.33
N ARG A 105 -8.17 6.86 -28.29
CA ARG A 105 -8.80 8.16 -28.56
C ARG A 105 -10.27 8.01 -28.97
N THR A 106 -10.59 7.06 -29.85
CA THR A 106 -11.97 6.78 -30.26
C THR A 106 -12.83 6.35 -29.07
N LEU A 107 -12.31 5.48 -28.20
CA LEU A 107 -13.03 5.05 -27.00
C LEU A 107 -13.30 6.20 -26.03
N LEU A 108 -12.31 7.08 -25.82
CA LEU A 108 -12.50 8.27 -24.98
C LEU A 108 -13.54 9.22 -25.57
N HIS A 109 -13.46 9.53 -26.87
CA HIS A 109 -14.45 10.37 -27.54
C HIS A 109 -15.86 9.78 -27.44
N GLN A 110 -16.00 8.47 -27.67
CA GLN A 110 -17.27 7.75 -27.54
C GLN A 110 -17.80 7.78 -26.10
N ALA A 111 -16.94 7.70 -25.09
CA ALA A 111 -17.35 7.74 -23.68
C ALA A 111 -17.80 9.15 -23.23
N GLY A 112 -17.15 10.20 -23.72
CA GLY A 112 -17.42 11.59 -23.32
C GLY A 112 -18.57 12.26 -24.06
N SER A 113 -18.91 11.79 -25.26
CA SER A 113 -19.94 12.40 -26.10
C SER A 113 -21.36 12.13 -25.57
N GLU A 114 -22.07 13.17 -25.15
CA GLU A 114 -23.46 13.06 -24.67
C GLU A 114 -24.46 12.67 -25.75
N SER A 115 -24.15 12.97 -27.03
CA SER A 115 -24.96 12.51 -28.16
C SER A 115 -24.86 11.02 -28.43
N THR A 116 -23.87 10.35 -27.82
CA THR A 116 -23.69 8.90 -27.95
C THR A 116 -24.65 8.16 -27.00
N PRO A 117 -25.37 7.12 -27.46
CA PRO A 117 -26.22 6.28 -26.62
C PRO A 117 -25.49 5.73 -25.39
N ILE A 118 -26.16 5.69 -24.25
CA ILE A 118 -25.55 5.32 -22.97
C ILE A 118 -24.90 3.92 -22.99
N GLN A 119 -25.48 2.96 -23.70
CA GLN A 119 -24.92 1.61 -23.83
C GLN A 119 -23.57 1.63 -24.56
N LEU A 120 -23.44 2.48 -25.59
CA LEU A 120 -22.19 2.64 -26.33
C LEU A 120 -21.14 3.35 -25.49
N ARG A 121 -21.51 4.38 -24.72
CA ARG A 121 -20.60 5.04 -23.77
C ARG A 121 -20.08 4.04 -22.72
N LEU A 122 -20.98 3.24 -22.15
CA LEU A 122 -20.64 2.22 -21.16
C LEU A 122 -19.73 1.12 -21.73
N SER A 123 -19.99 0.66 -22.96
CA SER A 123 -19.13 -0.33 -23.63
C SER A 123 -17.71 0.21 -23.86
N ALA A 124 -17.58 1.50 -24.19
CA ALA A 124 -16.30 2.16 -24.38
C ALA A 124 -15.51 2.25 -23.06
N LEU A 125 -16.18 2.65 -21.97
CA LEU A 125 -15.56 2.67 -20.63
C LEU A 125 -15.13 1.27 -20.19
N ARG A 126 -15.98 0.24 -20.31
CA ARG A 126 -15.61 -1.15 -19.97
C ARG A 126 -14.38 -1.64 -20.74
N ARG A 127 -14.27 -1.27 -22.02
CA ARG A 127 -13.11 -1.60 -22.85
C ARG A 127 -11.86 -0.83 -22.40
N LEU A 128 -11.98 0.46 -22.08
CA LEU A 128 -10.88 1.25 -21.49
C LEU A 128 -10.41 0.66 -20.16
N ARG A 129 -11.32 0.24 -19.29
CA ARG A 129 -10.99 -0.42 -18.02
C ARG A 129 -10.22 -1.71 -18.25
N GLY A 130 -10.65 -2.54 -19.20
CA GLY A 130 -9.94 -3.76 -19.59
C GLY A 130 -8.51 -3.47 -20.02
N LEU A 131 -8.33 -2.49 -20.92
CA LEU A 131 -7.00 -2.07 -21.38
C LEU A 131 -6.11 -1.57 -20.22
N ALA A 132 -6.65 -0.74 -19.32
CA ALA A 132 -5.93 -0.19 -18.18
C ALA A 132 -5.51 -1.26 -17.14
N ARG A 133 -6.34 -2.30 -16.94
CA ARG A 133 -6.02 -3.44 -16.07
C ARG A 133 -4.98 -4.37 -16.70
N ASP A 134 -4.95 -4.48 -18.03
CA ASP A 134 -4.07 -5.39 -18.76
C ASP A 134 -2.59 -5.06 -18.68
N SER A 135 -2.21 -3.77 -18.70
CA SER A 135 -0.79 -3.39 -18.60
C SER A 135 -0.57 -1.94 -18.18
N GLU A 136 0.59 -1.67 -17.58
CA GLU A 136 1.04 -0.30 -17.28
C GLU A 136 1.27 0.52 -18.53
N LYS A 137 1.80 -0.08 -19.60
CA LYS A 137 1.97 0.60 -20.89
C LYS A 137 0.63 1.10 -21.45
N ASN A 138 -0.44 0.32 -21.32
CA ASN A 138 -1.78 0.78 -21.70
C ASN A 138 -2.25 1.95 -20.84
N ARG A 139 -1.97 1.95 -19.53
CA ARG A 139 -2.27 3.11 -18.67
C ARG A 139 -1.49 4.35 -19.13
N SER A 140 -0.23 4.22 -19.53
CA SER A 140 0.53 5.34 -20.09
C SER A 140 -0.10 5.88 -21.38
N VAL A 141 -0.52 5.00 -22.30
CA VAL A 141 -1.21 5.40 -23.55
C VAL A 141 -2.54 6.09 -23.25
N ILE A 142 -3.34 5.54 -22.34
CA ILE A 142 -4.62 6.15 -21.93
C ILE A 142 -4.38 7.51 -21.27
N SER A 143 -3.40 7.61 -20.37
CA SER A 143 -3.05 8.86 -19.68
C SER A 143 -2.54 9.95 -20.63
N ALA A 144 -1.92 9.61 -21.76
CA ALA A 144 -1.46 10.58 -22.76
C ALA A 144 -2.61 11.35 -23.43
N HIS A 145 -3.85 10.87 -23.30
CA HIS A 145 -5.05 11.50 -23.83
C HIS A 145 -5.89 12.22 -22.75
N ASN A 146 -5.30 12.51 -21.57
CA ASN A 146 -5.94 13.24 -20.47
C ASN A 146 -7.34 12.70 -20.10
N PRO A 147 -7.45 11.42 -19.73
CA PRO A 147 -8.75 10.77 -19.51
C PRO A 147 -9.45 11.30 -18.26
N ARG A 148 -8.71 11.91 -17.32
CA ARG A 148 -9.18 12.25 -15.98
C ARG A 148 -10.29 13.29 -15.98
N GLU A 149 -10.15 14.36 -16.77
CA GLU A 149 -11.18 15.39 -16.92
C GLU A 149 -12.51 14.80 -17.41
N LEU A 150 -12.43 13.95 -18.44
CA LEU A 150 -13.58 13.24 -18.99
C LEU A 150 -14.19 12.25 -17.98
N LEU A 151 -13.36 11.49 -17.27
CA LEU A 151 -13.86 10.52 -16.29
C LEU A 151 -14.52 11.23 -15.09
N LEU A 152 -13.96 12.37 -14.66
CA LEU A 152 -14.54 13.21 -13.61
C LEU A 152 -15.88 13.81 -14.07
N SER A 153 -15.96 14.32 -15.30
CA SER A 153 -17.22 14.87 -15.83
C SER A 153 -18.30 13.80 -15.95
N VAL A 154 -17.95 12.59 -16.41
CA VAL A 154 -18.88 11.45 -16.45
C VAL A 154 -19.33 11.05 -15.05
N LEU A 155 -18.38 10.89 -14.12
CA LEU A 155 -18.63 10.47 -12.74
C LEU A 155 -19.61 11.40 -12.01
N PHE A 156 -19.44 12.71 -12.19
CA PHE A 156 -20.22 13.74 -11.50
C PHE A 156 -21.30 14.38 -12.38
N SER A 157 -21.63 13.79 -13.53
CA SER A 157 -22.65 14.30 -14.46
C SER A 157 -24.04 14.40 -13.83
N ASN A 158 -24.34 13.58 -12.83
CA ASN A 158 -25.62 13.56 -12.12
C ASN A 158 -25.43 13.24 -10.64
N THR A 159 -24.94 14.20 -9.85
CA THR A 159 -24.76 14.03 -8.39
C THR A 159 -26.09 13.89 -7.63
N ASN A 160 -27.19 14.37 -8.21
CA ASN A 160 -28.52 14.44 -7.58
C ASN A 160 -29.48 13.28 -7.92
N LEU A 161 -29.09 12.36 -8.81
CA LEU A 161 -29.91 11.22 -9.25
C LEU A 161 -29.27 9.89 -8.83
N ASP A 162 -30.03 8.80 -8.95
CA ASP A 162 -29.51 7.45 -8.73
C ASP A 162 -28.25 7.21 -9.57
N SER A 163 -27.19 6.74 -8.90
CA SER A 163 -25.92 6.47 -9.55
C SER A 163 -26.10 5.47 -10.68
N THR A 164 -25.61 5.79 -11.88
CA THR A 164 -25.73 4.91 -13.04
C THR A 164 -24.54 3.96 -13.14
N GLU A 165 -24.70 2.83 -13.85
CA GLU A 165 -23.58 1.94 -14.19
C GLU A 165 -22.43 2.69 -14.89
N LEU A 166 -22.76 3.74 -15.65
CA LEU A 166 -21.78 4.59 -16.32
C LEU A 166 -20.87 5.30 -15.30
N ASN A 167 -21.46 5.85 -14.24
CA ASN A 167 -20.72 6.54 -13.17
C ASN A 167 -19.82 5.55 -12.44
N HIS A 168 -20.31 4.35 -12.13
CA HIS A 168 -19.53 3.31 -11.45
C HIS A 168 -18.34 2.86 -12.28
N GLU A 169 -18.51 2.72 -13.59
CA GLU A 169 -17.44 2.34 -14.50
C GLU A 169 -16.39 3.45 -14.62
N ALA A 170 -16.82 4.72 -14.71
CA ALA A 170 -15.92 5.87 -14.70
C ALA A 170 -15.10 5.95 -13.40
N LEU A 171 -15.75 5.77 -12.24
CA LEU A 171 -15.10 5.71 -10.92
C LEU A 171 -14.05 4.60 -10.85
N ALA A 172 -14.38 3.41 -11.34
CA ALA A 172 -13.47 2.26 -11.35
C ALA A 172 -12.22 2.52 -12.20
N ILE A 173 -12.36 3.20 -13.33
CA ILE A 173 -11.25 3.58 -14.21
C ILE A 173 -10.41 4.67 -13.56
N LEU A 174 -11.04 5.70 -13.00
CA LEU A 174 -10.36 6.83 -12.36
C LEU A 174 -9.40 6.36 -11.25
N CYS A 175 -9.81 5.37 -10.46
CA CYS A 175 -8.97 4.75 -9.42
C CYS A 175 -7.71 4.03 -9.94
N LEU A 176 -7.57 3.82 -11.25
CA LEU A 176 -6.38 3.21 -11.87
C LEU A 176 -5.31 4.24 -12.25
N PHE A 177 -5.62 5.54 -12.15
CA PHE A 177 -4.72 6.63 -12.51
C PHE A 177 -4.43 7.51 -11.29
N PRO A 178 -3.18 7.96 -11.12
CA PRO A 178 -2.89 8.97 -10.12
C PRO A 178 -3.58 10.28 -10.51
N LEU A 179 -4.22 10.92 -9.52
CA LEU A 179 -4.80 12.25 -9.67
C LEU A 179 -3.76 13.31 -9.30
N THR A 180 -3.80 14.43 -10.00
CA THR A 180 -3.05 15.63 -9.65
C THR A 180 -3.72 16.37 -8.51
N GLU A 181 -3.00 17.28 -7.87
CA GLU A 181 -3.58 18.16 -6.84
C GLU A 181 -4.78 18.95 -7.37
N THR A 182 -4.74 19.42 -8.62
CA THR A 182 -5.86 20.17 -9.23
C THR A 182 -7.12 19.33 -9.36
N GLU A 183 -6.98 18.05 -9.71
CA GLU A 183 -8.11 17.11 -9.82
C GLU A 183 -8.65 16.74 -8.44
N CYS A 184 -7.78 16.58 -7.43
CA CYS A 184 -8.21 16.39 -6.04
C CYS A 184 -8.98 17.60 -5.51
N VAL A 185 -8.49 18.83 -5.76
CA VAL A 185 -9.19 20.06 -5.38
C VAL A 185 -10.52 20.17 -6.11
N PHE A 186 -10.59 19.84 -7.40
CA PHE A 186 -11.85 19.82 -8.16
C PHE A 186 -12.92 18.94 -7.51
N VAL A 187 -12.55 17.75 -7.01
CA VAL A 187 -13.51 16.88 -6.32
C VAL A 187 -13.83 17.40 -4.92
N GLY A 188 -12.80 17.80 -4.17
CA GLY A 188 -12.93 18.17 -2.77
C GLY A 188 -13.64 19.50 -2.52
N SER A 189 -13.53 20.47 -3.43
CA SER A 189 -14.09 21.82 -3.27
C SER A 189 -15.60 21.91 -3.46
N ASP A 190 -16.23 20.83 -3.91
CA ASP A 190 -17.67 20.75 -4.16
C ASP A 190 -18.29 19.72 -3.23
N SER A 191 -19.05 20.20 -2.25
CA SER A 191 -19.71 19.38 -1.23
C SER A 191 -20.64 18.33 -1.84
N ASP A 192 -21.29 18.63 -2.98
CA ASP A 192 -22.21 17.68 -3.63
C ASP A 192 -21.44 16.51 -4.23
N ARG A 193 -20.23 16.74 -4.74
CA ARG A 193 -19.35 15.67 -5.25
C ARG A 193 -18.85 14.79 -4.12
N VAL A 194 -18.45 15.40 -3.00
CA VAL A 194 -18.02 14.65 -1.81
C VAL A 194 -19.18 13.81 -1.27
N ASN A 195 -20.36 14.41 -1.10
CA ASN A 195 -21.55 13.71 -0.61
C ASN A 195 -22.00 12.59 -1.56
N TYR A 196 -21.88 12.80 -2.87
CA TYR A 196 -22.13 11.75 -3.86
C TYR A 196 -21.15 10.58 -3.71
N LEU A 197 -19.86 10.82 -3.47
CA LEU A 197 -18.93 9.72 -3.17
C LEU A 197 -19.29 9.02 -1.85
N VAL A 198 -19.68 9.78 -0.83
CA VAL A 198 -20.09 9.19 0.45
C VAL A 198 -21.34 8.31 0.29
N SER A 199 -22.32 8.71 -0.52
CA SER A 199 -23.52 7.88 -0.79
C SER A 199 -23.15 6.55 -1.46
N LEU A 200 -22.15 6.55 -2.35
CA LEU A 200 -21.64 5.33 -2.99
C LEU A 200 -20.95 4.36 -2.02
N LEU A 201 -20.53 4.79 -0.83
CA LEU A 201 -20.01 3.89 0.22
C LEU A 201 -21.10 2.94 0.76
N PHE A 202 -22.36 3.28 0.58
CA PHE A 202 -23.51 2.48 1.03
C PHE A 202 -24.16 1.66 -0.10
N HIS A 203 -23.62 1.73 -1.32
CA HIS A 203 -24.16 1.05 -2.50
C HIS A 203 -24.27 -0.48 -2.31
N SER A 204 -25.21 -1.19 -2.93
CA SER A 204 -25.36 -2.65 -2.75
C SER A 204 -24.12 -3.47 -3.17
N LEU A 205 -23.41 -3.00 -4.20
CA LEU A 205 -22.21 -3.66 -4.74
C LEU A 205 -20.94 -3.23 -4.00
N MET A 206 -20.20 -4.20 -3.45
CA MET A 206 -18.94 -3.96 -2.73
C MET A 206 -17.86 -3.29 -3.61
N GLU A 207 -17.76 -3.64 -4.90
CA GLU A 207 -16.77 -3.00 -5.80
C GLU A 207 -17.00 -1.49 -5.92
N VAL A 208 -18.26 -1.03 -5.91
CA VAL A 208 -18.60 0.40 -5.95
C VAL A 208 -18.18 1.08 -4.65
N ARG A 209 -18.47 0.47 -3.49
CA ARG A 209 -18.04 1.00 -2.18
C ARG A 209 -16.52 1.15 -2.11
N VAL A 210 -15.80 0.11 -2.53
CA VAL A 210 -14.33 0.08 -2.52
C VAL A 210 -13.75 1.13 -3.47
N ASN A 211 -14.29 1.28 -4.68
CA ASN A 211 -13.80 2.32 -5.59
C ASN A 211 -14.11 3.72 -5.05
N SER A 212 -15.26 3.93 -4.40
CA SER A 212 -15.58 5.21 -3.78
C SER A 212 -14.62 5.53 -2.63
N ALA A 213 -14.40 4.58 -1.72
CA ALA A 213 -13.42 4.71 -0.64
C ALA A 213 -12.01 5.01 -1.16
N ALA A 214 -11.61 4.40 -2.28
CA ALA A 214 -10.33 4.67 -2.92
C ALA A 214 -10.25 6.10 -3.46
N LEU A 215 -11.30 6.61 -4.12
CA LEU A 215 -11.29 7.98 -4.62
C LEU A 215 -11.30 9.01 -3.48
N ILE A 216 -12.09 8.77 -2.42
CA ILE A 216 -12.08 9.60 -1.21
C ILE A 216 -10.67 9.65 -0.61
N GLU A 217 -10.00 8.49 -0.49
CA GLU A 217 -8.63 8.44 -0.01
C GLU A 217 -7.66 9.24 -0.87
N ILE A 218 -7.73 9.07 -2.19
CA ILE A 218 -6.88 9.79 -3.16
C ILE A 218 -7.09 11.30 -3.02
N VAL A 219 -8.34 11.76 -2.93
CA VAL A 219 -8.69 13.18 -2.82
C VAL A 219 -8.19 13.76 -1.50
N VAL A 220 -8.43 13.08 -0.37
CA VAL A 220 -7.97 13.56 0.95
C VAL A 220 -6.44 13.56 1.06
N ALA A 221 -5.77 12.51 0.57
CA ALA A 221 -4.32 12.41 0.62
C ALA A 221 -3.60 13.34 -0.37
N GLY A 222 -4.22 13.61 -1.52
CA GLY A 222 -3.69 14.47 -2.58
C GLY A 222 -3.96 15.97 -2.40
N THR A 223 -4.87 16.34 -1.50
CA THR A 223 -5.19 17.75 -1.21
C THR A 223 -4.20 18.35 -0.22
N ARG A 224 -3.49 19.43 -0.59
CA ARG A 224 -2.52 20.09 0.31
C ARG A 224 -3.16 21.06 1.31
N SER A 225 -4.26 21.73 0.95
CA SER A 225 -4.98 22.63 1.88
C SER A 225 -5.47 21.85 3.10
N SER A 226 -5.17 22.38 4.29
CA SER A 226 -5.61 21.76 5.54
C SER A 226 -7.09 22.03 5.81
N GLU A 227 -7.59 23.18 5.37
CA GLU A 227 -8.98 23.61 5.47
C GLU A 227 -9.86 22.67 4.62
N LEU A 228 -9.52 22.52 3.35
CA LEU A 228 -10.27 21.67 2.42
C LEU A 228 -10.27 20.19 2.85
N ARG A 229 -9.13 19.67 3.33
CA ARG A 229 -9.10 18.32 3.92
C ARG A 229 -10.04 18.19 5.11
N SER A 230 -10.13 19.23 5.95
CA SER A 230 -11.05 19.24 7.09
C SER A 230 -12.51 19.25 6.65
N GLU A 231 -12.85 20.02 5.62
CA GLU A 231 -14.20 20.07 5.03
C GLU A 231 -14.62 18.71 4.48
N ILE A 232 -13.76 18.06 3.67
CA ILE A 232 -14.04 16.71 3.13
C ILE A 232 -14.23 15.70 4.27
N CYS A 233 -13.36 15.73 5.28
CA CYS A 233 -13.46 14.83 6.45
C CYS A 233 -14.71 15.12 7.30
N ASN A 234 -15.34 16.28 7.14
CA ASN A 234 -16.54 16.64 7.87
C ASN A 234 -17.83 16.14 7.19
N ALA A 235 -17.76 15.52 6.01
CA ALA A 235 -18.93 14.96 5.33
C ALA A 235 -19.68 13.96 6.22
N GLU A 236 -21.02 14.00 6.19
CA GLU A 236 -21.87 13.12 6.99
C GLU A 236 -21.85 11.69 6.43
N GLY A 237 -21.71 10.67 7.29
CA GLY A 237 -21.68 9.26 6.87
C GLY A 237 -20.36 8.75 6.31
N ILE A 238 -19.34 9.61 6.15
CA ILE A 238 -18.05 9.21 5.55
C ILE A 238 -17.34 8.13 6.37
N TYR A 239 -17.35 8.24 7.70
CA TYR A 239 -16.66 7.28 8.58
C TYR A 239 -17.40 5.95 8.62
N GLU A 240 -18.72 5.99 8.77
CA GLU A 240 -19.62 4.82 8.77
C GLU A 240 -19.51 4.06 7.45
N GLY A 241 -19.47 4.78 6.32
CA GLY A 241 -19.28 4.19 5.01
C GLY A 241 -17.92 3.50 4.85
N ILE A 242 -16.83 4.13 5.32
CA ILE A 242 -15.49 3.53 5.29
C ILE A 242 -15.40 2.31 6.21
N ILE A 243 -15.95 2.37 7.43
CA ILE A 243 -16.02 1.21 8.33
C ILE A 243 -16.88 0.09 7.73
N GLY A 244 -17.96 0.42 7.02
CA GLY A 244 -18.77 -0.52 6.26
C GLY A 244 -18.00 -1.26 5.15
N VAL A 245 -16.91 -0.69 4.63
CA VAL A 245 -16.00 -1.36 3.68
C VAL A 245 -15.11 -2.40 4.38
N PHE A 246 -14.68 -2.15 5.63
CA PHE A 246 -13.91 -3.12 6.42
C PHE A 246 -14.72 -4.35 6.82
N ASN A 247 -15.98 -4.12 7.22
CA ASN A 247 -16.85 -5.16 7.78
C ASN A 247 -17.53 -6.02 6.70
N CYS A 248 -16.87 -6.20 5.55
CA CYS A 248 -17.34 -7.09 4.49
C CYS A 248 -17.41 -8.53 5.01
N PRO A 249 -18.55 -9.24 4.89
CA PRO A 249 -18.71 -10.61 5.37
C PRO A 249 -17.77 -11.62 4.69
N ILE A 250 -17.37 -11.31 3.45
CA ILE A 250 -16.47 -12.14 2.65
C ILE A 250 -15.10 -11.45 2.64
N ALA A 251 -14.02 -12.24 2.78
CA ALA A 251 -12.66 -11.72 2.65
C ALA A 251 -12.47 -11.08 1.26
N TYR A 252 -12.38 -9.75 1.24
CA TYR A 252 -12.11 -8.97 0.03
C TYR A 252 -10.82 -8.16 0.26
N PRO A 253 -9.63 -8.69 -0.10
CA PRO A 253 -8.35 -8.10 0.26
C PRO A 253 -8.19 -6.63 -0.14
N ARG A 254 -8.75 -6.27 -1.30
CA ARG A 254 -8.76 -4.89 -1.79
C ARG A 254 -9.59 -3.95 -0.90
N ALA A 255 -10.68 -4.42 -0.28
CA ALA A 255 -11.49 -3.62 0.65
C ALA A 255 -10.70 -3.32 1.92
N LEU A 256 -10.03 -4.31 2.50
CA LEU A 256 -9.18 -4.10 3.69
C LEU A 256 -8.10 -3.06 3.41
N LYS A 257 -7.37 -3.24 2.30
CA LYS A 257 -6.31 -2.31 1.89
C LYS A 257 -6.83 -0.89 1.65
N VAL A 258 -7.89 -0.74 0.85
CA VAL A 258 -8.44 0.58 0.54
C VAL A 258 -9.08 1.23 1.77
N GLY A 259 -9.83 0.46 2.55
CA GLY A 259 -10.46 0.90 3.78
C GLY A 259 -9.43 1.47 4.75
N ILE A 260 -8.30 0.79 4.96
CA ILE A 260 -7.27 1.30 5.89
C ILE A 260 -6.50 2.49 5.37
N LYS A 261 -6.29 2.58 4.05
CA LYS A 261 -5.75 3.79 3.44
C LYS A 261 -6.69 4.98 3.67
N ALA A 262 -7.98 4.80 3.40
CA ALA A 262 -8.99 5.84 3.55
C ALA A 262 -9.13 6.28 5.01
N LEU A 263 -9.31 5.34 5.94
CA LEU A 263 -9.46 5.63 7.36
C LEU A 263 -8.23 6.34 7.92
N PHE A 264 -7.02 5.89 7.54
CA PHE A 264 -5.78 6.57 7.93
C PHE A 264 -5.74 8.01 7.42
N ALA A 265 -6.04 8.23 6.12
CA ALA A 265 -6.04 9.56 5.52
C ALA A 265 -7.01 10.52 6.25
N LEU A 266 -8.21 10.05 6.58
CA LEU A 266 -9.19 10.81 7.37
C LEU A 266 -8.68 11.09 8.79
N CYS A 267 -8.04 10.12 9.45
CA CYS A 267 -7.53 10.26 10.81
C CYS A 267 -6.28 11.17 10.93
N LEU A 268 -5.63 11.52 9.81
CA LEU A 268 -4.59 12.55 9.81
C LEU A 268 -5.15 13.92 10.24
N VAL A 269 -6.44 14.18 9.97
CA VAL A 269 -7.13 15.40 10.44
C VAL A 269 -7.57 15.22 11.89
N LYS A 270 -6.81 15.80 12.83
CA LYS A 270 -7.03 15.63 14.28
C LYS A 270 -8.45 15.94 14.74
N GLN A 271 -9.07 16.98 14.16
CA GLN A 271 -10.39 17.48 14.56
C GLN A 271 -11.49 16.42 14.49
N HIS A 272 -11.41 15.50 13.52
CA HIS A 272 -12.51 14.58 13.20
C HIS A 272 -12.29 13.14 13.66
N ARG A 273 -11.17 12.85 14.34
CA ARG A 273 -10.85 11.49 14.84
C ARG A 273 -11.93 10.88 15.73
N HIS A 274 -12.63 11.71 16.50
CA HIS A 274 -13.72 11.25 17.37
C HIS A 274 -14.88 10.63 16.58
N ARG A 275 -15.11 11.07 15.33
CA ARG A 275 -16.13 10.51 14.44
C ARG A 275 -15.77 9.11 13.97
N ALA A 276 -14.50 8.85 13.69
CA ALA A 276 -14.02 7.50 13.39
C ALA A 276 -14.29 6.53 14.56
N VAL A 277 -14.05 6.97 15.80
CA VAL A 277 -14.34 6.17 16.99
C VAL A 277 -15.85 5.91 17.12
N ALA A 278 -16.67 6.95 16.97
CA ALA A 278 -18.13 6.83 17.03
C ALA A 278 -18.70 5.90 15.94
N ALA A 279 -18.07 5.85 14.77
CA ALA A 279 -18.44 4.95 13.66
C ALA A 279 -17.98 3.49 13.85
N GLY A 280 -17.37 3.13 14.99
CA GLY A 280 -16.95 1.75 15.29
C GLY A 280 -15.58 1.36 14.74
N ALA A 281 -14.69 2.33 14.48
CA ALA A 281 -13.34 2.04 13.98
C ALA A 281 -12.51 1.11 14.89
N VAL A 282 -12.72 1.17 16.21
CA VAL A 282 -11.94 0.39 17.18
C VAL A 282 -12.13 -1.11 16.98
N GLU A 283 -13.39 -1.57 17.01
CA GLU A 283 -13.74 -2.99 16.83
C GLU A 283 -13.29 -3.48 15.46
N ALA A 284 -13.65 -2.75 14.40
CA ALA A 284 -13.30 -3.10 13.03
C ALA A 284 -11.79 -3.24 12.80
N MET A 285 -10.98 -2.41 13.46
CA MET A 285 -9.53 -2.47 13.33
C MET A 285 -8.91 -3.63 14.10
N ILE A 286 -9.36 -3.90 15.33
CA ILE A 286 -8.83 -4.98 16.14
C ILE A 286 -9.16 -6.34 15.51
N ASP A 287 -10.38 -6.52 15.03
CA ASP A 287 -10.83 -7.75 14.38
C ASP A 287 -10.05 -8.06 13.09
N LYS A 288 -9.62 -7.02 12.36
CA LYS A 288 -8.93 -7.15 11.08
C LYS A 288 -7.42 -7.00 11.14
N LEU A 289 -6.83 -6.70 12.30
CA LEU A 289 -5.41 -6.35 12.38
C LEU A 289 -4.48 -7.47 11.91
N ALA A 290 -4.88 -8.72 12.16
CA ALA A 290 -4.14 -9.92 11.73
C ALA A 290 -4.26 -10.21 10.22
N ASP A 291 -5.27 -9.63 9.55
CA ASP A 291 -5.56 -9.87 8.13
C ASP A 291 -4.77 -8.94 7.19
N PHE A 292 -4.10 -7.91 7.71
CA PHE A 292 -3.35 -6.96 6.89
C PHE A 292 -1.99 -7.50 6.45
N GLU A 293 -1.64 -7.23 5.19
CA GLU A 293 -0.27 -7.34 4.70
C GLU A 293 0.65 -6.34 5.43
N LYS A 294 1.96 -6.60 5.43
CA LYS A 294 2.96 -5.82 6.19
C LYS A 294 2.80 -4.28 6.08
N CYS A 295 2.71 -3.75 4.86
CA CYS A 295 2.59 -2.30 4.63
C CYS A 295 1.25 -1.72 5.10
N ASP A 296 0.18 -2.52 5.06
CA ASP A 296 -1.15 -2.12 5.49
C ASP A 296 -1.32 -2.25 7.00
N ALA A 297 -0.65 -3.23 7.62
CA ALA A 297 -0.55 -3.38 9.07
C ALA A 297 0.18 -2.19 9.72
N GLU A 298 1.27 -1.70 9.11
CA GLU A 298 1.92 -0.46 9.54
C GLU A 298 0.94 0.71 9.59
N ARG A 299 0.13 0.86 8.55
CA ARG A 299 -0.86 1.93 8.43
C ARG A 299 -2.01 1.74 9.42
N ALA A 300 -2.43 0.49 9.65
CA ALA A 300 -3.41 0.16 10.68
C ALA A 300 -2.93 0.59 12.06
N LEU A 301 -1.71 0.21 12.44
CA LEU A 301 -1.13 0.58 13.73
C LEU A 301 -0.92 2.09 13.87
N ALA A 302 -0.53 2.77 12.78
CA ALA A 302 -0.46 4.23 12.77
C ALA A 302 -1.83 4.86 13.06
N THR A 303 -2.90 4.35 12.46
CA THR A 303 -4.28 4.78 12.75
C THR A 303 -4.66 4.50 14.21
N VAL A 304 -4.33 3.32 14.76
CA VAL A 304 -4.56 3.00 16.19
C VAL A 304 -3.87 4.04 17.07
N GLU A 305 -2.58 4.32 16.83
CA GLU A 305 -1.85 5.32 17.61
C GLU A 305 -2.50 6.73 17.50
N LEU A 306 -2.96 7.13 16.32
CA LEU A 306 -3.62 8.43 16.13
C LEU A 306 -4.92 8.54 16.92
N LEU A 307 -5.69 7.46 17.01
CA LEU A 307 -6.95 7.38 17.75
C LEU A 307 -6.73 7.24 19.28
N CYS A 308 -5.70 6.51 19.73
CA CYS A 308 -5.34 6.46 21.16
C CYS A 308 -4.88 7.81 21.72
N ARG A 309 -4.48 8.77 20.86
CA ARG A 309 -4.11 10.13 21.28
C ARG A 309 -5.30 11.06 21.57
N ILE A 310 -6.54 10.62 21.33
CA ILE A 310 -7.74 11.37 21.74
C ILE A 310 -8.44 10.64 22.89
N PRO A 311 -9.08 11.35 23.85
CA PRO A 311 -9.65 10.72 25.04
C PRO A 311 -10.69 9.63 24.73
N THR A 312 -11.61 9.90 23.80
CA THR A 312 -12.65 8.93 23.42
C THR A 312 -12.10 7.68 22.74
N GLY A 313 -11.10 7.85 21.87
CA GLY A 313 -10.43 6.71 21.23
C GLY A 313 -9.60 5.90 22.22
N CYS A 314 -8.85 6.57 23.10
CA CYS A 314 -8.09 5.90 24.15
C CYS A 314 -8.99 5.05 25.06
N ALA A 315 -10.11 5.62 25.54
CA ALA A 315 -11.08 4.91 26.36
C ALA A 315 -11.70 3.71 25.61
N ALA A 316 -12.07 3.88 24.34
CA ALA A 316 -12.64 2.80 23.54
C ALA A 316 -11.65 1.64 23.31
N PHE A 317 -10.39 1.95 22.98
CA PHE A 317 -9.33 0.94 22.83
C PHE A 317 -9.00 0.24 24.16
N ALA A 318 -8.96 0.97 25.26
CA ALA A 318 -8.75 0.41 26.60
C ALA A 318 -9.90 -0.49 27.07
N GLY A 319 -11.14 -0.21 26.64
CA GLY A 319 -12.31 -1.03 26.93
C GLY A 319 -12.38 -2.34 26.13
N HIS A 320 -11.59 -2.47 25.06
CA HIS A 320 -11.61 -3.65 24.20
C HIS A 320 -10.55 -4.68 24.63
N ALA A 321 -11.00 -5.84 25.13
CA ALA A 321 -10.17 -6.85 25.81
C ALA A 321 -8.99 -7.43 25.00
N LEU A 322 -9.02 -7.33 23.67
CA LEU A 322 -7.92 -7.82 22.82
C LEU A 322 -6.87 -6.76 22.49
N THR A 323 -7.12 -5.48 22.78
CA THR A 323 -6.26 -4.38 22.31
C THR A 323 -4.84 -4.49 22.85
N VAL A 324 -4.69 -4.53 24.18
CA VAL A 324 -3.37 -4.52 24.82
C VAL A 324 -2.57 -5.79 24.47
N PRO A 325 -3.12 -7.02 24.60
CA PRO A 325 -2.39 -8.23 24.26
C PRO A 325 -1.96 -8.27 22.79
N LEU A 326 -2.80 -7.79 21.88
CA LEU A 326 -2.51 -7.75 20.45
C LEU A 326 -1.38 -6.77 20.13
N LEU A 327 -1.39 -5.57 20.71
CA LEU A 327 -0.33 -4.58 20.52
C LEU A 327 1.01 -5.08 21.08
N VAL A 328 1.01 -5.71 22.25
CA VAL A 328 2.21 -6.33 22.83
C VAL A 328 2.75 -7.44 21.92
N LYS A 329 1.86 -8.28 21.39
CA LYS A 329 2.24 -9.37 20.47
C LYS A 329 2.88 -8.87 19.18
N ILE A 330 2.55 -7.66 18.71
CA ILE A 330 3.00 -7.10 17.43
C ILE A 330 4.40 -6.46 17.51
N ILE A 331 4.83 -6.01 18.69
CA ILE A 331 6.17 -5.43 18.90
C ILE A 331 7.23 -6.38 18.32
N LEU A 332 8.14 -5.83 17.51
CA LEU A 332 9.23 -6.55 16.84
C LEU A 332 8.82 -7.64 15.83
N LYS A 333 7.53 -7.79 15.48
CA LYS A 333 7.07 -8.86 14.57
C LYS A 333 6.75 -8.42 13.14
N VAL A 334 6.37 -7.17 12.93
CA VAL A 334 5.90 -6.69 11.62
C VAL A 334 6.98 -5.87 10.92
N SER A 335 7.33 -4.72 11.50
CA SER A 335 8.39 -3.82 11.03
C SER A 335 8.79 -2.83 12.12
N ASP A 336 9.86 -2.07 11.90
CA ASP A 336 10.29 -1.03 12.84
C ASP A 336 9.22 0.07 13.01
N ARG A 337 8.55 0.45 11.91
CA ARG A 337 7.46 1.43 11.94
C ARG A 337 6.25 0.91 12.69
N ALA A 338 5.84 -0.33 12.41
CA ALA A 338 4.75 -0.98 13.12
C ALA A 338 5.03 -1.06 14.62
N THR A 339 6.28 -1.40 14.99
CA THR A 339 6.73 -1.45 16.39
C THR A 339 6.67 -0.07 17.04
N GLU A 340 7.10 0.98 16.33
CA GLU A 340 7.01 2.35 16.81
C GLU A 340 5.56 2.79 17.09
N TYR A 341 4.64 2.46 16.18
CA TYR A 341 3.22 2.79 16.33
C TYR A 341 2.57 2.00 17.46
N ALA A 342 2.84 0.69 17.56
CA ALA A 342 2.33 -0.17 18.63
C ALA A 342 2.81 0.30 20.02
N ALA A 343 4.10 0.60 20.17
CA ALA A 343 4.66 1.15 21.41
C ALA A 343 4.05 2.51 21.77
N GLY A 344 3.76 3.34 20.75
CA GLY A 344 3.08 4.64 20.95
C GLY A 344 1.64 4.50 21.43
N ALA A 345 0.89 3.57 20.85
CA ALA A 345 -0.48 3.26 21.26
C ALA A 345 -0.51 2.71 22.70
N LEU A 346 0.37 1.76 23.03
CA LEU A 346 0.50 1.22 24.38
C LEU A 346 0.87 2.29 25.41
N LEU A 347 1.77 3.21 25.06
CA LEU A 347 2.11 4.33 25.93
C LEU A 347 0.89 5.21 26.23
N SER A 348 0.09 5.56 25.21
CA SER A 348 -1.15 6.32 25.42
C SER A 348 -2.17 5.58 26.29
N LEU A 349 -2.35 4.27 26.08
CA LEU A 349 -3.29 3.45 26.87
C LEU A 349 -2.83 3.31 28.33
N CYS A 350 -1.57 2.97 28.55
CA CYS A 350 -1.01 2.79 29.89
C CYS A 350 -0.94 4.09 30.68
N SER A 351 -0.78 5.24 30.01
CA SER A 351 -0.88 6.56 30.66
C SER A 351 -2.29 6.93 31.06
N ALA A 352 -3.32 6.37 30.40
CA ALA A 352 -4.72 6.69 30.65
C ALA A 352 -5.38 5.77 31.68
N ALA A 353 -4.98 4.50 31.76
CA ALA A 353 -5.60 3.51 32.64
C ALA A 353 -4.57 2.54 33.25
N GLU A 354 -4.58 2.41 34.58
CA GLU A 354 -3.76 1.43 35.31
C GLU A 354 -4.11 -0.03 34.95
N GLY A 355 -5.37 -0.29 34.61
CA GLY A 355 -5.79 -1.62 34.13
C GLY A 355 -4.98 -2.08 32.91
N CYS A 356 -4.73 -1.16 31.97
CA CYS A 356 -3.90 -1.45 30.79
C CYS A 356 -2.43 -1.72 31.15
N GLN A 357 -1.92 -1.14 32.24
CA GLN A 357 -0.55 -1.40 32.71
C GLN A 357 -0.41 -2.85 33.17
N ARG A 358 -1.32 -3.31 34.02
CA ARG A 358 -1.34 -4.70 34.52
C ARG A 358 -1.53 -5.69 33.38
N GLU A 359 -2.43 -5.39 32.44
CA GLU A 359 -2.67 -6.24 31.27
C GLU A 359 -1.45 -6.30 30.34
N ALA A 360 -0.76 -5.17 30.12
CA ALA A 360 0.45 -5.14 29.31
C ALA A 360 1.58 -5.96 29.95
N VAL A 361 1.77 -5.84 31.27
CA VAL A 361 2.74 -6.65 32.01
C VAL A 361 2.40 -8.13 31.93
N ALA A 362 1.13 -8.51 32.17
CA ALA A 362 0.67 -9.89 32.04
C ALA A 362 0.85 -10.45 30.62
N ALA A 363 0.72 -9.62 29.60
CA ALA A 363 0.97 -9.98 28.20
C ALA A 363 2.47 -10.08 27.83
N GLY A 364 3.39 -9.79 28.77
CA GLY A 364 4.84 -9.91 28.57
C GLY A 364 5.48 -8.70 27.90
N VAL A 365 4.93 -7.50 28.07
CA VAL A 365 5.45 -6.28 27.42
C VAL A 365 6.89 -5.94 27.85
N LEU A 366 7.30 -6.24 29.08
CA LEU A 366 8.62 -5.87 29.61
C LEU A 366 9.76 -6.47 28.78
N THR A 367 9.70 -7.77 28.50
CA THR A 367 10.69 -8.46 27.67
C THR A 367 10.75 -7.87 26.27
N GLN A 368 9.58 -7.59 25.67
CA GLN A 368 9.48 -6.98 24.35
C GLN A 368 10.13 -5.59 24.30
N LEU A 369 9.90 -4.76 25.33
CA LEU A 369 10.47 -3.40 25.39
C LEU A 369 11.97 -3.40 25.64
N LEU A 370 12.49 -4.30 26.49
CA LEU A 370 13.93 -4.43 26.72
C LEU A 370 14.65 -4.85 25.43
N LEU A 371 14.11 -5.83 24.71
CA LEU A 371 14.62 -6.23 23.40
C LEU A 371 14.55 -5.07 22.39
N LEU A 372 13.46 -4.30 22.39
CA LEU A 372 13.29 -3.14 21.51
C LEU A 372 14.29 -2.02 21.79
N VAL A 373 14.67 -1.79 23.05
CA VAL A 373 15.69 -0.78 23.38
C VAL A 373 17.08 -1.20 22.88
N GLN A 374 17.36 -2.50 22.86
CA GLN A 374 18.63 -3.08 22.42
C GLN A 374 18.71 -3.33 20.90
N SER A 375 17.58 -3.28 20.18
CA SER A 375 17.53 -3.57 18.75
C SER A 375 18.00 -2.41 17.88
N GLU A 376 18.10 -2.65 16.57
CA GLU A 376 18.37 -1.60 15.56
C GLU A 376 17.10 -0.86 15.09
N CYS A 377 15.98 -0.96 15.82
CA CYS A 377 14.74 -0.25 15.49
C CYS A 377 14.92 1.27 15.57
N THR A 378 13.90 2.01 15.08
CA THR A 378 13.94 3.49 15.04
C THR A 378 14.20 4.10 16.42
N GLU A 379 14.94 5.20 16.45
CA GLU A 379 15.19 5.98 17.68
C GLU A 379 13.89 6.42 18.36
N ARG A 380 12.84 6.68 17.58
CA ARG A 380 11.53 7.03 18.10
C ARG A 380 10.84 5.84 18.78
N ALA A 381 10.99 4.62 18.26
CA ALA A 381 10.50 3.42 18.92
C ALA A 381 11.23 3.20 20.26
N LYS A 382 12.56 3.33 20.29
CA LYS A 382 13.37 3.21 21.50
C LYS A 382 12.98 4.21 22.58
N ARG A 383 12.78 5.49 22.23
CA ARG A 383 12.33 6.52 23.19
C ARG A 383 10.96 6.18 23.78
N LYS A 384 9.99 5.77 22.95
CA LYS A 384 8.66 5.35 23.43
C LYS A 384 8.76 4.14 24.36
N ALA A 385 9.61 3.17 24.03
CA ALA A 385 9.85 1.99 24.85
C ALA A 385 10.43 2.35 26.23
N GLN A 386 11.43 3.22 26.28
CA GLN A 386 12.00 3.72 27.53
C GLN A 386 10.98 4.48 28.38
N MET A 387 10.12 5.31 27.77
CA MET A 387 9.04 5.99 28.47
C MET A 387 8.04 5.00 29.05
N LEU A 388 7.66 3.97 28.29
CA LEU A 388 6.72 2.95 28.73
C LEU A 388 7.32 2.08 29.85
N LEU A 389 8.60 1.71 29.77
CA LEU A 389 9.30 1.00 30.86
C LEU A 389 9.30 1.80 32.17
N LYS A 390 9.55 3.11 32.10
CA LYS A 390 9.49 4.01 33.26
C LYS A 390 8.08 4.08 33.86
N LEU A 391 7.07 4.15 33.00
CA LEU A 391 5.67 4.20 33.42
C LEU A 391 5.22 2.91 34.10
N LEU A 392 5.68 1.75 33.61
CA LEU A 392 5.29 0.45 34.12
C LEU A 392 6.06 0.00 35.37
N ARG A 393 7.05 0.76 35.84
CA ARG A 393 7.98 0.36 36.91
C ARG A 393 7.26 -0.19 38.14
N ASP A 394 6.19 0.47 38.57
CA ASP A 394 5.48 0.12 39.80
C ASP A 394 4.50 -1.06 39.60
N SER A 395 4.32 -1.51 38.35
CA SER A 395 3.53 -2.68 37.96
C SER A 395 4.40 -3.88 37.57
N TRP A 396 5.73 -3.83 37.77
CA TRP A 396 6.59 -4.96 37.45
C TRP A 396 6.24 -6.19 38.29
N PRO A 397 6.35 -7.41 37.75
CA PRO A 397 6.17 -8.62 38.55
C PRO A 397 7.22 -8.60 39.67
N GLU A 398 6.78 -8.73 40.93
CA GLU A 398 7.68 -8.69 42.11
C GLU A 398 8.78 -9.77 42.05
N ASP A 399 8.62 -10.81 41.22
CA ASP A 399 9.59 -11.87 41.02
C ASP A 399 10.77 -11.51 40.05
N SER A 400 10.88 -10.25 39.61
CA SER A 400 11.93 -9.84 38.66
C SER A 400 13.03 -8.92 39.24
N VAL A 401 12.97 -8.61 40.54
CA VAL A 401 13.99 -7.79 41.25
C VAL A 401 14.65 -8.53 42.42
N GLY A 402 14.26 -9.78 42.69
CA GLY A 402 14.95 -10.63 43.67
C GLY A 402 16.25 -11.23 43.13
N ASN A 403 17.31 -10.41 43.02
CA ASN A 403 18.74 -10.77 43.23
C ASN A 403 19.67 -9.74 42.57
N SER A 404 19.98 -8.64 43.25
CA SER A 404 21.32 -8.03 43.10
C SER A 404 21.83 -7.26 44.33
N ASP A 405 21.17 -7.32 45.50
CA ASP A 405 21.58 -6.54 46.67
C ASP A 405 22.48 -7.28 47.68
N ASP A 406 22.95 -8.49 47.37
CA ASP A 406 23.96 -9.20 48.19
C ASP A 406 25.40 -8.97 47.67
N PHE A 407 25.78 -7.71 47.49
CA PHE A 407 27.19 -7.30 47.46
C PHE A 407 27.47 -6.26 48.55
N ALA A 408 27.12 -6.60 49.78
CA ALA A 408 27.61 -5.90 50.96
C ALA A 408 28.81 -6.66 51.57
N CYS A 409 29.94 -5.96 51.60
CA CYS A 409 31.06 -6.14 52.54
C CYS A 409 31.89 -7.43 52.40
N SER A 410 32.83 -7.46 51.45
CA SER A 410 34.04 -8.26 51.61
C SER A 410 34.99 -7.53 52.56
N ASP A 411 35.13 -8.08 53.76
CA ASP A 411 36.07 -7.67 54.79
C ASP A 411 37.50 -7.52 54.24
N VAL A 412 38.09 -6.35 54.53
CA VAL A 412 39.52 -6.11 54.37
C VAL A 412 40.25 -6.92 55.44
N VAL A 413 40.86 -8.04 55.05
CA VAL A 413 41.80 -8.78 55.89
C VAL A 413 43.17 -8.08 55.84
N PRO A 414 43.78 -7.72 56.98
CA PRO A 414 45.09 -7.11 57.00
C PRO A 414 46.18 -8.19 57.00
N TYR A 415 47.13 -8.09 56.07
CA TYR A 415 48.53 -8.50 56.26
C TYR A 415 49.45 -7.65 55.41
#